data_AF-A0A1Q7M543-F1
#
_entry.id   AF-A0A1Q7M543-F1
#
_cell.length_a   1.000
_cell.length_b   1.000
_cell.length_c   1.000
_cell.angle_alpha   90.00
_cell.angle_beta   90.00
_cell.angle_gamma   90.00
#
_symmetry.space_group_name_H-M   'P 1'
#
loop_
_entity.id
_entity.type
_entity.pdbx_description
1 polymer ?
#
loop_
_entity_poly.entity_id
_entity_poly.type
_entity_poly.pdbx_seq_one_letter_code
_entity_poly.pdbx_strand_id
1 'polypeptide(L)'
;MVAVNSVDLEQYVAAVVASEVPPGWPAEALRAQAVAARTFAVAQKIAQGPAARAHLGASILDQVYRNAARTPRPALDAARATAGEVLTWGAAPIAAYFSASCGGRSESAEAAFHLDPGTAPYLRGSEPDDDERGWTVRIPLAEITAALRKARRMHAEVRGLLVESRTASGRALGLAVETTAGRRPLLAVELRQLLGYSRLPSLLFDVSPEGGVAVFRGRGSGHGVGLCQWGARARALAGGTYRDILAHYYPGAEIRRMY
;
A
#
# COMPACT_ATOMS: atom_id res chain seq x y z
N MET A 1 -17.54 -2.09 20.64
CA MET A 1 -16.58 -1.53 21.61
C MET A 1 -15.26 -1.32 20.88
N VAL A 2 -14.72 -0.10 20.84
CA VAL A 2 -13.43 0.20 20.19
C VAL A 2 -12.40 0.34 21.31
N ALA A 3 -11.33 -0.45 21.27
CA ALA A 3 -10.21 -0.31 22.19
C ALA A 3 -9.22 0.73 21.64
N VAL A 4 -8.79 1.66 22.49
CA VAL A 4 -7.80 2.69 22.16
C VAL A 4 -6.55 2.44 22.99
N ASN A 5 -5.40 2.31 22.34
CA ASN A 5 -4.11 2.13 22.99
C ASN A 5 -3.28 3.42 22.85
N SER A 6 -2.94 4.06 23.98
CA SER A 6 -2.06 5.24 23.99
C SER A 6 -0.61 4.77 24.12
N VAL A 7 0.23 5.13 23.15
CA VAL A 7 1.62 4.64 23.04
C VAL A 7 2.55 5.79 22.66
N ASP A 8 3.79 5.73 23.15
CA ASP A 8 4.85 6.65 22.74
C ASP A 8 5.13 6.52 21.23
N LEU A 9 5.39 7.63 20.54
CA LEU A 9 5.51 7.64 19.08
C LEU A 9 6.69 6.78 18.60
N GLU A 10 7.83 6.79 19.30
CA GLU A 10 8.99 5.99 18.90
C GLU A 10 8.78 4.50 19.17
N GLN A 11 8.08 4.16 20.26
CA GLN A 11 7.65 2.79 20.52
C GLN A 11 6.66 2.30 19.45
N TYR A 12 5.71 3.15 19.04
CA TYR A 12 4.78 2.87 17.96
C TYR A 12 5.52 2.61 16.64
N VAL A 13 6.42 3.51 16.25
CA VAL A 13 7.20 3.40 15.00
C VAL A 13 8.02 2.12 14.99
N ALA A 14 8.70 1.78 16.09
CA ALA A 14 9.47 0.55 16.16
C ALA A 14 8.59 -0.71 15.99
N ALA A 15 7.41 -0.72 16.62
CA ALA A 15 6.46 -1.83 16.49
C ALA A 15 5.87 -1.95 15.08
N VAL A 16 5.60 -0.82 14.41
CA VAL A 16 5.19 -0.81 12.99
C VAL A 16 6.29 -1.36 12.11
N VAL A 17 7.54 -0.90 12.25
CA VAL A 17 8.69 -1.43 11.49
C VAL A 17 8.80 -2.95 11.66
N ALA A 18 8.71 -3.45 12.89
CA ALA A 18 8.76 -4.88 13.18
C ALA A 18 7.58 -5.70 12.61
N SER A 19 6.44 -5.06 12.41
CA SER A 19 5.23 -5.68 11.88
C SER A 19 5.17 -5.67 10.35
N GLU A 20 5.79 -4.67 9.73
CA GLU A 20 5.76 -4.42 8.29
C GLU A 20 6.91 -5.11 7.56
N VAL A 21 8.12 -5.07 8.12
CA VAL A 21 9.32 -5.57 7.45
C VAL A 21 10.10 -6.55 8.33
N PRO A 22 10.67 -7.63 7.74
CA PRO A 22 11.49 -8.58 8.47
C PRO A 22 12.69 -7.91 9.18
N PRO A 23 12.97 -8.24 10.45
CA PRO A 23 14.04 -7.58 11.22
C PRO A 23 15.46 -7.88 10.71
N GLY A 24 15.62 -8.91 9.88
CA GLY A 24 16.90 -9.25 9.22
C GLY A 24 17.16 -8.48 7.92
N TRP A 25 16.32 -7.51 7.56
CA TRP A 25 16.56 -6.66 6.40
C TRP A 25 17.68 -5.64 6.66
N PRO A 26 18.30 -5.08 5.60
CA PRO A 26 19.34 -4.06 5.74
C PRO A 26 18.89 -2.88 6.60
N ALA A 27 19.79 -2.36 7.43
CA ALA A 27 19.49 -1.27 8.36
C ALA A 27 18.91 -0.03 7.66
N GLU A 28 19.40 0.31 6.46
CA GLU A 28 18.90 1.45 5.68
C GLU A 28 17.44 1.26 5.24
N ALA A 29 17.02 0.03 4.91
CA ALA A 29 15.62 -0.25 4.59
C ALA A 29 14.73 -0.12 5.85
N LEU A 30 15.21 -0.58 7.02
CA LEU A 30 14.49 -0.43 8.28
C LEU A 30 14.37 1.06 8.68
N ARG A 31 15.42 1.87 8.48
CA ARG A 31 15.41 3.31 8.74
C ARG A 31 14.46 4.06 7.80
N ALA A 32 14.46 3.72 6.51
CA ALA A 32 13.51 4.28 5.55
C ALA A 32 12.06 3.96 5.95
N GLN A 33 11.79 2.71 6.33
CA GLN A 33 10.48 2.31 6.85
C GLN A 33 10.10 3.06 8.13
N ALA A 34 11.05 3.28 9.04
CA ALA A 34 10.80 4.02 10.28
C ALA A 34 10.39 5.47 10.01
N VAL A 35 11.11 6.19 9.14
CA VAL A 35 10.77 7.57 8.75
C VAL A 35 9.41 7.63 8.04
N ALA A 36 9.14 6.73 7.09
CA ALA A 36 7.85 6.68 6.40
C ALA A 36 6.69 6.39 7.38
N ALA A 37 6.87 5.41 8.26
CA ALA A 37 5.87 5.05 9.27
C ALA A 37 5.58 6.22 10.23
N ARG A 38 6.62 6.87 10.75
CA ARG A 38 6.50 8.05 11.62
C ARG A 38 5.79 9.20 10.92
N THR A 39 6.18 9.48 9.68
CA THR A 39 5.60 10.57 8.90
C THR A 39 4.10 10.38 8.72
N PHE A 40 3.68 9.20 8.29
CA PHE A 40 2.26 8.89 8.12
C PHE A 40 1.49 8.97 9.44
N ALA A 41 2.05 8.46 10.54
CA ALA A 41 1.44 8.54 11.86
C ALA A 41 1.23 9.99 12.31
N VAL A 42 2.22 10.85 12.11
CA VAL A 42 2.13 12.28 12.42
C VAL A 42 1.12 12.99 11.51
N ALA A 43 1.15 12.73 10.20
CA ALA A 43 0.22 13.32 9.24
C ALA A 43 -1.23 12.95 9.57
N GLN A 44 -1.52 11.69 9.86
CA GLN A 44 -2.85 11.23 10.27
C GLN A 44 -3.30 11.84 11.60
N LYS A 45 -2.39 11.94 12.59
CA LYS A 45 -2.69 12.61 13.86
C LYS A 45 -3.08 14.08 13.67
N ILE A 46 -2.36 14.80 12.80
CA ILE A 46 -2.67 16.19 12.46
C ILE A 46 -4.02 16.28 11.75
N ALA A 47 -4.24 15.45 10.72
CA ALA A 47 -5.46 15.46 9.91
C ALA A 47 -6.73 15.17 10.71
N GLN A 48 -6.66 14.25 11.68
CA GLN A 48 -7.80 13.91 12.53
C GLN A 48 -8.01 14.90 13.68
N GLY A 49 -6.99 15.68 14.02
CA GLY A 49 -7.05 16.70 15.05
C GLY A 49 -6.94 16.18 16.49
N PRO A 50 -6.75 17.08 17.47
CA PRO A 50 -6.46 16.74 18.86
C PRO A 50 -7.65 16.10 19.60
N ALA A 51 -8.88 16.30 19.12
CA ALA A 51 -10.10 15.77 19.74
C ALA A 51 -10.47 14.35 19.25
N ALA A 52 -9.72 13.79 18.29
CA ALA A 52 -9.99 12.44 17.78
C ALA A 52 -9.73 11.38 18.86
N ARG A 53 -10.64 10.40 18.96
CA ARG A 53 -10.57 9.30 19.95
C ARG A 53 -9.48 8.27 19.62
N ALA A 54 -9.07 8.18 18.36
CA ALA A 54 -7.95 7.39 17.86
C ALA A 54 -7.44 8.05 16.58
N HIS A 55 -6.13 8.03 16.32
CA HIS A 55 -5.51 8.72 15.19
C HIS A 55 -5.13 7.80 14.02
N LEU A 56 -5.09 6.49 14.24
CA LEU A 56 -4.69 5.47 13.26
C LEU A 56 -5.54 4.21 13.46
N GLY A 57 -5.99 3.58 12.38
CA GLY A 57 -6.57 2.24 12.43
C GLY A 57 -5.51 1.14 12.31
N ALA A 58 -5.81 -0.06 12.81
CA ALA A 58 -4.95 -1.24 12.67
C ALA A 58 -5.34 -2.05 11.41
N SER A 59 -5.51 -1.37 10.28
CA SER A 59 -5.96 -1.96 9.03
C SER A 59 -4.92 -1.78 7.90
N ILE A 60 -5.08 -2.55 6.84
CA ILE A 60 -4.31 -2.45 5.58
C ILE A 60 -4.52 -1.12 4.85
N LEU A 61 -5.46 -0.27 5.31
CA LEU A 61 -5.66 1.09 4.83
C LEU A 61 -4.82 2.12 5.60
N ASP A 62 -4.21 1.72 6.72
CA ASP A 62 -3.35 2.53 7.58
C ASP A 62 -1.95 1.90 7.67
N GLN A 63 -1.62 1.29 8.82
CA GLN A 63 -0.37 0.59 9.08
C GLN A 63 -0.63 -0.68 9.88
N VAL A 64 0.16 -1.73 9.64
CA VAL A 64 0.09 -2.94 10.46
C VAL A 64 0.83 -2.67 11.78
N TYR A 65 0.07 -2.54 12.85
CA TYR A 65 0.58 -2.46 14.22
C TYR A 65 0.26 -3.74 14.98
N ARG A 66 1.26 -4.60 15.22
CA ARG A 66 1.12 -5.86 15.97
C ARG A 66 2.23 -5.99 17.02
N ASN A 67 1.92 -6.69 18.12
CA ASN A 67 2.91 -7.22 19.08
C ASN A 67 3.94 -6.22 19.64
N ALA A 68 3.52 -5.02 20.03
CA ALA A 68 4.40 -4.00 20.62
C ALA A 68 5.25 -4.50 21.82
N ALA A 69 4.76 -5.50 22.55
CA ALA A 69 5.46 -6.10 23.70
C ALA A 69 6.75 -6.88 23.35
N ARG A 70 7.02 -7.19 22.07
CA ARG A 70 8.21 -7.97 21.64
C ARG A 70 8.87 -7.41 20.38
N THR A 71 9.05 -6.09 20.32
CA THR A 71 9.69 -5.44 19.17
C THR A 71 11.18 -5.83 19.09
N PRO A 72 11.65 -6.43 17.97
CA PRO A 72 13.05 -6.84 17.81
C PRO A 72 14.02 -5.66 17.83
N ARG A 73 15.25 -5.92 18.27
CA ARG A 73 16.29 -4.88 18.39
C ARG A 73 16.60 -4.11 17.10
N PRO A 74 16.69 -4.74 15.90
CA PRO A 74 16.90 -3.99 14.66
C PRO A 74 15.82 -2.93 14.38
N ALA A 75 14.55 -3.21 14.70
CA ALA A 75 13.46 -2.25 14.54
C ALA A 75 13.54 -1.11 15.55
N LEU A 76 13.90 -1.42 16.80
CA LEU A 76 14.16 -0.41 17.85
C LEU A 76 15.32 0.51 17.45
N ASP A 77 16.43 -0.06 16.96
CA ASP A 77 17.61 0.69 16.57
C ASP A 77 17.33 1.58 15.35
N ALA A 78 16.55 1.11 14.38
CA ALA A 78 16.12 1.90 13.22
C ALA A 78 15.21 3.08 13.61
N ALA A 79 14.23 2.85 14.50
CA ALA A 79 13.37 3.92 15.03
C ALA A 79 14.21 4.97 15.76
N ARG A 80 15.08 4.54 16.69
CA ARG A 80 15.97 5.43 17.47
C ARG A 80 16.93 6.22 16.59
N ALA A 81 17.56 5.59 15.61
CA ALA A 81 18.51 6.25 14.71
C ALA A 81 17.86 7.35 13.85
N THR A 82 16.54 7.27 13.66
CA THR A 82 15.75 8.23 12.86
C THR A 82 14.75 9.00 13.71
N ALA A 83 14.94 9.03 15.03
CA ALA A 83 13.99 9.66 15.95
C ALA A 83 13.74 11.12 15.56
N GLY A 84 12.46 11.50 15.55
CA GLY A 84 12.03 12.84 15.15
C GLY A 84 12.08 13.13 13.65
N GLU A 85 12.70 12.28 12.82
CA GLU A 85 12.77 12.49 11.37
C GLU A 85 11.46 12.09 10.68
N VAL A 86 10.92 13.02 9.90
CA VAL A 86 9.72 12.86 9.06
C VAL A 86 9.97 13.42 7.66
N LEU A 87 9.15 13.01 6.70
CA LEU A 87 9.10 13.59 5.35
C LEU A 87 8.07 14.71 5.27
N THR A 88 8.44 15.81 4.65
CA THR A 88 7.60 17.01 4.54
C THR A 88 7.52 17.52 3.11
N TRP A 89 6.39 18.16 2.77
CA TRP A 89 6.23 18.97 1.59
C TRP A 89 5.96 20.41 2.05
N GLY A 90 6.94 21.29 1.87
CA GLY A 90 6.97 22.56 2.59
C GLY A 90 7.08 22.32 4.10
N ALA A 91 6.19 22.92 4.88
CA ALA A 91 6.18 22.77 6.34
C ALA A 91 5.34 21.57 6.84
N ALA A 92 4.55 20.93 5.96
CA ALA A 92 3.59 19.91 6.35
C ALA A 92 4.16 18.49 6.18
N PRO A 93 4.01 17.59 7.17
CA PRO A 93 4.27 16.16 7.00
C PRO A 93 3.43 15.57 5.88
N ILE A 94 4.03 14.73 5.04
CA ILE A 94 3.33 14.12 3.91
C ILE A 94 2.52 12.89 4.34
N ALA A 95 1.50 12.53 3.55
CA ALA A 95 0.89 11.20 3.66
C ALA A 95 1.84 10.14 3.09
N ALA A 96 2.83 9.71 3.89
CA ALA A 96 3.90 8.78 3.49
C ALA A 96 3.39 7.33 3.37
N TYR A 97 2.51 7.08 2.40
CA TYR A 97 2.02 5.73 2.10
C TYR A 97 3.16 4.79 1.71
N PHE A 98 3.00 3.51 2.04
CA PHE A 98 3.94 2.45 1.65
C PHE A 98 3.18 1.14 1.44
N SER A 99 3.77 0.22 0.69
CA SER A 99 3.20 -1.10 0.44
C SER A 99 4.28 -2.17 0.39
N ALA A 100 3.89 -3.43 0.65
CA ALA A 100 4.81 -4.55 0.65
C ALA A 100 5.60 -4.63 -0.66
N SER A 101 4.88 -4.65 -1.79
CA SER A 101 5.49 -4.85 -3.10
C SER A 101 4.76 -4.02 -4.15
N CYS A 102 5.50 -3.20 -4.88
CA CYS A 102 4.93 -2.38 -5.96
C CYS A 102 4.86 -3.12 -7.30
N GLY A 103 5.50 -4.29 -7.42
CA GLY A 103 5.48 -5.09 -8.65
C GLY A 103 6.24 -4.45 -9.80
N GLY A 104 7.28 -3.70 -9.47
CA GLY A 104 8.26 -3.14 -10.41
C GLY A 104 8.17 -1.63 -10.56
N ARG A 105 7.08 -0.99 -10.11
CA ARG A 105 6.92 0.46 -10.11
C ARG A 105 5.78 0.90 -9.19
N SER A 106 5.99 1.97 -8.41
CA SER A 106 4.90 2.52 -7.58
C SER A 106 3.88 3.31 -8.41
N GLU A 107 2.68 3.44 -7.87
CA GLU A 107 1.54 4.14 -8.46
C GLU A 107 1.45 5.57 -7.91
N SER A 108 0.91 6.46 -8.73
CA SER A 108 0.55 7.81 -8.30
C SER A 108 -0.65 7.79 -7.33
N ALA A 109 -0.64 8.66 -6.31
CA ALA A 109 -1.79 8.81 -5.42
C ALA A 109 -3.04 9.31 -6.18
N GLU A 110 -2.85 10.14 -7.21
CA GLU A 110 -3.93 10.61 -8.09
C GLU A 110 -4.66 9.44 -8.74
N ALA A 111 -3.94 8.51 -9.37
CA ALA A 111 -4.55 7.35 -10.01
C ALA A 111 -5.10 6.32 -8.99
N ALA A 112 -4.40 6.08 -7.89
CA ALA A 112 -4.78 5.06 -6.91
C ALA A 112 -5.96 5.47 -6.02
N PHE A 113 -6.05 6.76 -5.68
CA PHE A 113 -7.01 7.29 -4.72
C PHE A 113 -8.01 8.29 -5.34
N HIS A 114 -7.96 8.47 -6.66
CA HIS A 114 -8.82 9.40 -7.40
C HIS A 114 -8.73 10.84 -6.88
N LEU A 115 -7.51 11.30 -6.59
CA LEU A 115 -7.25 12.68 -6.15
C LEU A 115 -7.13 13.61 -7.34
N ASP A 116 -7.44 14.89 -7.13
CA ASP A 116 -7.22 15.93 -8.13
C ASP A 116 -5.71 16.05 -8.45
N PRO A 117 -5.35 16.34 -9.73
CA PRO A 117 -3.96 16.52 -10.13
C PRO A 117 -3.22 17.56 -9.27
N GLY A 118 -2.01 17.21 -8.82
CA GLY A 118 -1.18 18.05 -7.97
C GLY A 118 -1.49 18.00 -6.48
N THR A 119 -2.49 17.21 -6.04
CA THR A 119 -2.83 17.07 -4.61
C THR A 119 -1.67 16.46 -3.80
N ALA A 120 -0.96 15.49 -4.36
CA ALA A 120 0.16 14.80 -3.71
C ALA A 120 1.35 14.67 -4.68
N PRO A 121 2.07 15.77 -4.97
CA PRO A 121 3.15 15.79 -5.96
C PRO A 121 4.32 14.87 -5.58
N TYR A 122 4.48 14.61 -4.28
CA TYR A 122 5.43 13.66 -3.71
C TYR A 122 5.01 12.18 -3.84
N LEU A 123 3.81 11.88 -4.38
CA LEU A 123 3.31 10.52 -4.66
C LEU A 123 2.93 10.39 -6.13
N ARG A 124 3.88 10.64 -7.03
CA ARG A 124 3.66 10.59 -8.48
C ARG A 124 3.94 9.22 -9.13
N GLY A 125 4.29 8.22 -8.32
CA GLY A 125 4.86 6.95 -8.80
C GLY A 125 6.38 7.04 -8.92
N SER A 126 7.07 5.94 -8.62
CA SER A 126 8.52 5.83 -8.67
C SER A 126 8.99 5.49 -10.07
N GLU A 127 10.29 5.68 -10.32
CA GLU A 127 10.94 4.99 -11.44
C GLU A 127 10.89 3.46 -11.24
N PRO A 128 11.13 2.66 -12.30
CA PRO A 128 11.20 1.22 -12.18
C PRO A 128 12.12 0.74 -11.06
N ASP A 129 11.72 -0.35 -10.43
CA ASP A 129 12.37 -0.97 -9.29
C ASP A 129 12.51 -2.47 -9.53
N ASP A 130 13.48 -3.11 -8.88
CA ASP A 130 13.81 -4.52 -9.05
C ASP A 130 12.87 -5.44 -8.25
N ASP A 131 11.59 -5.08 -8.23
CA ASP A 131 10.52 -5.84 -7.60
C ASP A 131 9.70 -6.60 -8.63
N GLU A 132 10.15 -7.79 -9.00
CA GLU A 132 9.48 -8.63 -9.99
C GLU A 132 8.57 -9.70 -9.39
N ARG A 133 8.27 -9.64 -8.08
CA ARG A 133 7.53 -10.73 -7.41
C ARG A 133 6.12 -10.89 -7.96
N GLY A 134 5.93 -12.00 -8.66
CA GLY A 134 4.66 -12.42 -9.25
C GLY A 134 3.83 -13.29 -8.32
N TRP A 135 2.54 -13.37 -8.63
CA TRP A 135 1.58 -14.25 -8.00
C TRP A 135 0.55 -14.72 -9.04
N THR A 136 -0.03 -15.89 -8.78
CA THR A 136 -1.19 -16.38 -9.53
C THR A 136 -2.29 -16.71 -8.54
N VAL A 137 -3.49 -16.19 -8.79
CA VAL A 137 -4.68 -16.50 -7.99
C VAL A 137 -5.76 -17.02 -8.91
N ARG A 138 -6.41 -18.11 -8.49
CA ARG A 138 -7.56 -18.71 -9.17
C ARG A 138 -8.80 -18.46 -8.33
N ILE A 139 -9.76 -17.71 -8.88
CA ILE A 139 -11.01 -17.34 -8.19
C ILE A 139 -12.18 -17.89 -9.00
N PRO A 140 -13.00 -18.80 -8.44
CA PRO A 140 -14.22 -19.25 -9.11
C PRO A 140 -15.11 -18.07 -9.51
N LEU A 141 -15.66 -18.09 -10.74
CA LEU A 141 -16.57 -17.04 -11.20
C LEU A 141 -17.84 -16.97 -10.32
N ALA A 142 -18.22 -18.09 -9.69
CA ALA A 142 -19.27 -18.15 -8.70
C ALA A 142 -18.94 -17.34 -7.42
N GLU A 143 -17.68 -17.32 -6.99
CA GLU A 143 -17.22 -16.51 -5.84
C GLU A 143 -17.34 -15.01 -6.17
N ILE A 144 -16.90 -14.62 -7.37
CA ILE A 144 -17.03 -13.24 -7.88
C ILE A 144 -18.51 -12.84 -8.02
N THR A 145 -19.34 -13.74 -8.56
CA THR A 145 -20.79 -13.55 -8.67
C THR A 145 -21.42 -13.32 -7.29
N ALA A 146 -21.07 -14.15 -6.30
CA ALA A 146 -21.58 -14.01 -4.94
C ALA A 146 -21.17 -12.68 -4.30
N ALA A 147 -19.92 -12.26 -4.47
CA ALA A 147 -19.42 -10.98 -3.96
C ALA A 147 -20.16 -9.77 -4.57
N LEU A 148 -20.33 -9.77 -5.90
CA LEU A 148 -21.05 -8.71 -6.61
C LEU A 148 -22.55 -8.65 -6.25
N ARG A 149 -23.19 -9.82 -6.08
CA ARG A 149 -24.59 -9.91 -5.63
C ARG A 149 -24.78 -9.40 -4.22
N LYS A 150 -23.89 -9.79 -3.30
CA LYS A 150 -23.90 -9.34 -1.91
C LYS A 150 -23.80 -7.82 -1.81
N ALA A 151 -22.98 -7.21 -2.66
CA ALA A 151 -22.83 -5.76 -2.75
C ALA A 151 -23.91 -5.06 -3.61
N ARG A 152 -24.89 -5.82 -4.14
CA ARG A 152 -25.96 -5.32 -5.03
C ARG A 152 -25.43 -4.58 -6.26
N ARG A 153 -24.25 -4.96 -6.74
CA ARG A 153 -23.61 -4.36 -7.92
C ARG A 153 -24.06 -5.03 -9.20
N MET A 154 -24.16 -6.36 -9.19
CA MET A 154 -24.62 -7.17 -10.32
C MET A 154 -25.38 -8.40 -9.83
N HIS A 155 -26.55 -8.68 -10.42
CA HIS A 155 -27.36 -9.85 -10.09
C HIS A 155 -27.16 -11.01 -11.07
N ALA A 156 -26.82 -10.72 -12.31
CA ALA A 156 -26.53 -11.73 -13.33
C ALA A 156 -25.27 -12.54 -12.96
N GLU A 157 -25.20 -13.78 -13.46
CA GLU A 157 -24.06 -14.67 -13.21
C GLU A 157 -22.85 -14.22 -14.03
N VAL A 158 -21.68 -14.15 -13.41
CA VAL A 158 -20.43 -13.79 -14.08
C VAL A 158 -19.90 -14.97 -14.90
N ARG A 159 -19.56 -14.71 -16.16
CA ARG A 159 -19.00 -15.66 -17.13
C ARG A 159 -17.56 -15.36 -17.49
N GLY A 160 -17.11 -14.12 -17.29
CA GLY A 160 -15.76 -13.69 -17.64
C GLY A 160 -15.43 -12.30 -17.10
N LEU A 161 -14.15 -11.98 -17.14
CA LEU A 161 -13.57 -10.69 -16.75
C LEU A 161 -12.51 -10.30 -17.78
N LEU A 162 -12.49 -9.04 -18.16
CA LEU A 162 -11.49 -8.45 -19.06
C LEU A 162 -10.98 -7.14 -18.45
N VAL A 163 -9.68 -6.88 -18.53
CA VAL A 163 -9.13 -5.55 -18.20
C VAL A 163 -9.39 -4.63 -19.37
N GLU A 164 -10.17 -3.56 -19.18
CA GLU A 164 -10.51 -2.59 -20.22
C GLU A 164 -9.58 -1.40 -20.25
N SER A 165 -9.05 -1.00 -19.09
CA SER A 165 -8.17 0.14 -18.97
C SER A 165 -7.16 -0.06 -17.87
N ARG A 166 -6.01 0.61 -18.00
CA ARG A 166 -4.90 0.56 -17.06
C ARG A 166 -4.45 1.98 -16.70
N THR A 167 -3.91 2.12 -15.51
CA THR A 167 -3.18 3.33 -15.12
C THR A 167 -1.83 3.39 -15.83
N ALA A 168 -1.14 4.53 -15.76
CA ALA A 168 0.21 4.69 -16.31
C ALA A 168 1.22 3.70 -15.69
N SER A 169 0.98 3.26 -14.45
CA SER A 169 1.82 2.26 -13.78
C SER A 169 1.58 0.83 -14.30
N GLY A 170 0.51 0.59 -15.07
CA GLY A 170 0.11 -0.71 -15.62
C GLY A 170 -0.94 -1.45 -14.79
N ARG A 171 -1.39 -0.88 -13.67
CA ARG A 171 -2.44 -1.47 -12.82
C ARG A 171 -3.80 -1.41 -13.53
N ALA A 172 -4.60 -2.46 -13.41
CA ALA A 172 -5.97 -2.48 -13.88
C ALA A 172 -6.76 -1.36 -13.22
N LEU A 173 -7.45 -0.56 -14.04
CA LEU A 173 -8.30 0.55 -13.61
C LEU A 173 -9.76 0.17 -13.77
N GLY A 174 -10.16 -0.16 -15.00
CA GLY A 174 -11.50 -0.62 -15.35
C GLY A 174 -11.51 -2.08 -15.80
N LEU A 175 -12.57 -2.77 -15.43
CA LEU A 175 -12.88 -4.14 -15.82
C LEU A 175 -14.21 -4.18 -16.58
N ALA A 176 -14.26 -5.01 -17.60
CA ALA A 176 -15.50 -5.52 -18.13
C ALA A 176 -15.85 -6.84 -17.47
N VAL A 177 -17.00 -6.88 -16.80
CA VAL A 177 -17.59 -8.10 -16.27
C VAL A 177 -18.57 -8.63 -17.31
N GLU A 178 -18.26 -9.79 -17.87
CA GLU A 178 -19.16 -10.50 -18.78
C GLU A 178 -20.13 -11.31 -17.94
N THR A 179 -21.44 -11.09 -18.14
CA THR A 179 -22.49 -11.77 -17.39
C THR A 179 -23.51 -12.42 -18.31
N THR A 180 -24.38 -13.26 -17.75
CA THR A 180 -25.54 -13.82 -18.47
C THR A 180 -26.53 -12.77 -18.98
N ALA A 181 -26.49 -11.54 -18.47
CA ALA A 181 -27.33 -10.43 -18.92
C ALA A 181 -26.55 -9.39 -19.77
N GLY A 182 -25.33 -9.71 -20.19
CA GLY A 182 -24.47 -8.84 -20.98
C GLY A 182 -23.25 -8.32 -20.21
N ARG A 183 -22.49 -7.43 -20.87
CA ARG A 183 -21.25 -6.84 -20.34
C ARG A 183 -21.55 -5.62 -19.47
N ARG A 184 -20.88 -5.51 -18.33
CA ARG A 184 -21.03 -4.36 -17.40
C ARG A 184 -19.66 -3.87 -16.92
N PRO A 185 -19.44 -2.55 -16.84
CA PRO A 185 -18.20 -2.00 -16.31
C PRO A 185 -18.13 -2.18 -14.79
N LEU A 186 -16.93 -2.33 -14.27
CA LEU A 186 -16.61 -2.38 -12.84
C LEU A 186 -15.21 -1.78 -12.62
N LEU A 187 -15.02 -0.99 -11.57
CA LEU A 187 -13.67 -0.56 -11.21
C LEU A 187 -12.87 -1.73 -10.64
N ALA A 188 -11.60 -1.86 -11.03
CA ALA A 188 -10.75 -2.95 -10.54
C ALA A 188 -10.55 -2.86 -9.02
N VAL A 189 -10.44 -1.65 -8.48
CA VAL A 189 -10.37 -1.41 -7.03
C VAL A 189 -11.62 -1.89 -6.31
N GLU A 190 -12.79 -1.72 -6.91
CA GLU A 190 -14.07 -2.18 -6.36
C GLU A 190 -14.09 -3.71 -6.29
N LEU A 191 -13.70 -4.40 -7.36
CA LEU A 191 -13.58 -5.87 -7.34
C LEU A 191 -12.65 -6.35 -6.22
N ARG A 192 -11.48 -5.71 -6.09
CA ARG A 192 -10.50 -6.05 -5.05
C ARG A 192 -11.05 -5.85 -3.65
N GLN A 193 -11.81 -4.77 -3.40
CA GLN A 193 -12.47 -4.53 -2.12
C GLN A 193 -13.52 -5.60 -1.81
N LEU A 194 -14.32 -5.98 -2.80
CA LEU A 194 -15.38 -6.98 -2.66
C LEU A 194 -14.86 -8.39 -2.39
N LEU A 195 -13.76 -8.78 -3.04
CA LEU A 195 -13.12 -10.07 -2.83
C LEU A 195 -12.23 -10.10 -1.57
N GLY A 196 -11.77 -8.93 -1.14
CA GLY A 196 -10.84 -8.77 -0.04
C GLY A 196 -9.38 -8.72 -0.51
N TYR A 197 -8.60 -7.88 0.16
CA TYR A 197 -7.21 -7.57 -0.21
C TYR A 197 -6.24 -8.75 -0.09
N SER A 198 -6.56 -9.77 0.70
CA SER A 198 -5.79 -11.02 0.77
C SER A 198 -6.10 -11.97 -0.39
N ARG A 199 -7.32 -11.90 -0.95
CA ARG A 199 -7.75 -12.74 -2.07
C ARG A 199 -7.22 -12.21 -3.39
N LEU A 200 -7.20 -10.88 -3.56
CA LEU A 200 -6.61 -10.22 -4.73
C LEU A 200 -5.47 -9.27 -4.28
N PRO A 201 -4.19 -9.73 -4.34
CA PRO A 201 -3.07 -9.07 -3.66
C PRO A 201 -2.80 -7.63 -4.12
N SER A 202 -2.98 -7.34 -5.41
CA SER A 202 -2.74 -6.02 -6.00
C SER A 202 -3.67 -5.79 -7.19
N LEU A 203 -3.60 -4.58 -7.77
CA LEU A 203 -4.28 -4.26 -9.04
C LEU A 203 -3.36 -4.42 -10.27
N LEU A 204 -2.11 -4.85 -10.10
CA LEU A 204 -1.20 -5.10 -11.21
C LEU A 204 -1.35 -6.56 -11.67
N PHE A 205 -2.34 -6.82 -12.53
CA PHE A 205 -2.61 -8.16 -13.05
C PHE A 205 -3.17 -8.15 -14.48
N ASP A 206 -3.10 -9.32 -15.10
CA ASP A 206 -3.94 -9.78 -16.20
C ASP A 206 -4.93 -10.84 -15.67
N VAL A 207 -6.08 -10.97 -16.32
CA VAL A 207 -7.11 -11.96 -15.96
C VAL A 207 -7.61 -12.68 -17.20
N SER A 208 -7.76 -14.00 -17.10
CA SER A 208 -8.31 -14.85 -18.16
C SER A 208 -9.33 -15.85 -17.58
N PRO A 209 -10.45 -16.13 -18.26
CA PRO A 209 -11.35 -17.19 -17.86
C PRO A 209 -10.80 -18.58 -18.26
N GLU A 210 -10.85 -19.53 -17.33
CA GLU A 210 -10.47 -20.94 -17.53
C GLU A 210 -11.49 -21.84 -16.81
N GLY A 211 -12.40 -22.47 -17.56
CA GLY A 211 -13.30 -23.51 -17.01
C GLY A 211 -14.10 -23.10 -15.77
N GLY A 212 -14.78 -21.95 -15.81
CA GLY A 212 -15.57 -21.44 -14.67
C GLY A 212 -14.75 -20.71 -13.60
N VAL A 213 -13.46 -20.50 -13.83
CA VAL A 213 -12.52 -19.82 -12.92
C VAL A 213 -11.94 -18.60 -13.61
N ALA A 214 -11.84 -17.48 -12.91
CA ALA A 214 -11.01 -16.34 -13.32
C ALA A 214 -9.59 -16.55 -12.80
N VAL A 215 -8.62 -16.55 -13.71
CA VAL A 215 -7.21 -16.76 -13.39
C VAL A 215 -6.49 -15.44 -13.50
N PHE A 216 -6.14 -14.90 -12.34
CA PHE A 216 -5.40 -13.66 -12.20
C PHE A 216 -3.91 -13.96 -12.13
N ARG A 217 -3.13 -13.36 -13.02
CA ARG A 217 -1.66 -13.42 -13.00
C ARG A 217 -1.16 -12.00 -12.82
N GLY A 218 -0.45 -11.74 -11.73
CA GLY A 218 -0.09 -10.38 -11.36
C GLY A 218 1.22 -10.29 -10.61
N ARG A 219 1.56 -9.06 -10.24
CA ARG A 219 2.75 -8.71 -9.45
C ARG A 219 2.37 -7.75 -8.33
N GLY A 220 3.24 -7.60 -7.33
CA GLY A 220 3.00 -6.65 -6.26
C GLY A 220 2.03 -7.14 -5.18
N SER A 221 2.00 -6.43 -4.06
CA SER A 221 1.14 -6.68 -2.91
C SER A 221 0.90 -5.38 -2.16
N GLY A 222 -0.37 -4.97 -2.05
CA GLY A 222 -0.77 -3.67 -1.49
C GLY A 222 -1.31 -2.70 -2.55
N HIS A 223 -1.52 -1.44 -2.16
CA HIS A 223 -2.02 -0.40 -3.07
C HIS A 223 -0.95 0.08 -4.06
N GLY A 224 0.33 -0.06 -3.71
CA GLY A 224 1.45 0.25 -4.60
C GLY A 224 1.84 1.73 -4.63
N VAL A 225 1.34 2.57 -3.74
CA VAL A 225 1.61 4.02 -3.70
C VAL A 225 2.74 4.30 -2.70
N GLY A 226 3.63 5.23 -3.04
CA GLY A 226 4.76 5.63 -2.19
C GLY A 226 5.83 4.53 -2.08
N LEU A 227 6.35 4.28 -0.88
CA LEU A 227 7.49 3.39 -0.65
C LEU A 227 7.13 1.92 -0.91
N CYS A 228 7.92 1.26 -1.76
CA CYS A 228 7.89 -0.19 -1.93
C CYS A 228 8.86 -0.81 -0.93
N GLN A 229 8.37 -1.58 0.05
CA GLN A 229 9.22 -2.14 1.11
C GLN A 229 10.34 -3.02 0.54
N TRP A 230 10.01 -3.92 -0.38
CA TRP A 230 10.99 -4.78 -1.00
C TRP A 230 11.93 -4.06 -1.98
N GLY A 231 11.47 -3.00 -2.65
CA GLY A 231 12.35 -2.18 -3.48
C GLY A 231 13.30 -1.34 -2.62
N ALA A 232 12.85 -0.85 -1.47
CA ALA A 232 13.69 -0.23 -0.45
C ALA A 232 14.77 -1.21 0.05
N ARG A 233 14.43 -2.49 0.25
CA ARG A 233 15.42 -3.54 0.54
C ARG A 233 16.43 -3.70 -0.60
N ALA A 234 15.98 -3.79 -1.85
CA ALA A 234 16.87 -3.94 -3.01
C ALA A 234 17.85 -2.76 -3.12
N ARG A 235 17.34 -1.52 -2.98
CA ARG A 235 18.15 -0.30 -2.97
C ARG A 235 19.15 -0.27 -1.81
N ALA A 236 18.75 -0.69 -0.62
CA ALA A 236 19.66 -0.81 0.51
C ALA A 236 20.77 -1.85 0.27
N LEU A 237 20.44 -2.99 -0.35
CA LEU A 237 21.42 -4.02 -0.72
C LEU A 237 22.40 -3.53 -1.81
N ALA A 238 21.94 -2.63 -2.68
CA ALA A 238 22.77 -1.95 -3.67
C ALA A 238 23.62 -0.81 -3.07
N GLY A 239 23.61 -0.63 -1.75
CA GLY A 239 24.41 0.38 -1.04
C GLY A 239 23.74 1.75 -0.86
N GLY A 240 22.47 1.89 -1.26
CA GLY A 240 21.71 3.13 -1.06
C GLY A 240 21.41 3.39 0.42
N THR A 241 21.51 4.66 0.83
CA THR A 241 21.14 5.09 2.17
C THR A 241 19.63 5.20 2.34
N TYR A 242 19.13 5.25 3.56
CA TYR A 242 17.70 5.50 3.81
C TYR A 242 17.21 6.81 3.21
N ARG A 243 18.10 7.82 3.09
CA ARG A 243 17.77 9.10 2.45
C ARG A 243 17.59 8.95 0.95
N ASP A 244 18.47 8.19 0.29
CA ASP A 244 18.36 7.90 -1.15
C ASP A 244 17.08 7.10 -1.44
N ILE A 245 16.77 6.13 -0.59
CA ILE A 245 15.54 5.32 -0.67
C ILE A 245 14.31 6.22 -0.57
N LEU A 246 14.25 7.10 0.44
CA LEU A 246 13.09 7.98 0.63
C LEU A 246 12.96 8.99 -0.50
N ALA A 247 14.07 9.57 -0.97
CA ALA A 247 14.07 10.51 -2.09
C ALA A 247 13.58 9.87 -3.39
N HIS A 248 13.84 8.58 -3.60
CA HIS A 248 13.34 7.83 -4.75
C HIS A 248 11.81 7.64 -4.72
N TYR A 249 11.23 7.31 -3.56
CA TYR A 249 9.79 7.02 -3.46
C TYR A 249 8.92 8.25 -3.17
N TYR A 250 9.51 9.31 -2.61
CA TYR A 250 8.84 10.56 -2.27
C TYR A 250 9.59 11.74 -2.89
N PRO A 251 9.64 11.83 -4.23
CA PRO A 251 10.46 12.82 -4.92
C PRO A 251 10.07 14.24 -4.52
N GLY A 252 11.08 15.03 -4.15
CA GLY A 252 10.93 16.42 -3.70
C GLY A 252 10.47 16.59 -2.25
N ALA A 253 10.13 15.52 -1.53
CA ALA A 253 9.88 15.61 -0.10
C ALA A 253 11.20 15.81 0.67
N GLU A 254 11.15 16.61 1.72
CA GLU A 254 12.31 16.92 2.56
C GLU A 254 12.27 16.16 3.88
N ILE A 255 13.40 15.61 4.30
CA ILE A 255 13.55 15.04 5.64
C ILE A 255 13.75 16.19 6.63
N ARG A 256 12.85 16.34 7.59
CA ARG A 256 12.93 17.32 8.68
C ARG A 256 12.83 16.63 10.03
N ARG A 257 13.53 17.19 11.03
CA ARG A 257 13.43 16.73 12.41
C ARG A 257 12.41 17.58 13.17
N MET A 258 11.38 16.95 13.71
CA MET A 258 10.29 17.63 14.44
C MET A 258 10.53 17.75 15.95
N TYR A 259 11.39 16.91 16.53
CA TYR A 259 11.76 16.88 17.94
C TYR A 259 13.11 16.19 18.15
#